data_AF-A0A357V5H9-F1
#
_entry.id   AF-A0A357V5H9-F1
#
_cell.length_a   1.000
_cell.length_b   1.000
_cell.length_c   1.000
_cell.angle_alpha   90.00
_cell.angle_beta   90.00
_cell.angle_gamma   90.00
#
_symmetry.space_group_name_H-M   'P 1'
#
loop_
_entity.id
_entity.type
_entity.pdbx_description
1 polymer ?
#
loop_
_entity_poly.entity_id
_entity_poly.type
_entity_poly.pdbx_seq_one_letter_code
_entity_poly.pdbx_strand_id
1 'polypeptide(L)' 'MTFQAVSEKKPGDKWRALFQRHWPAYERWFLSEGIEARQTYLAGLRALKSHMPELVPTYEALVDLAGGGDTAARFLSFY' A
#
# COMPACT_ATOMS: atom_id res chain seq x y z
N MET A 1 11.86 -7.44 -23.15
CA MET A 1 10.97 -7.05 -22.03
C MET A 1 10.74 -8.29 -21.18
N THR A 2 11.14 -8.27 -19.91
CA THR A 2 11.02 -9.44 -19.03
C THR A 2 9.84 -9.22 -18.09
N PHE A 3 8.84 -10.10 -18.17
CA PHE A 3 7.70 -10.08 -17.26
C PHE A 3 7.97 -10.99 -16.07
N GLN A 4 7.63 -10.53 -14.87
CA GLN A 4 7.74 -11.31 -13.65
C GLN A 4 6.36 -11.45 -13.03
N ALA A 5 5.93 -12.69 -12.81
CA ALA A 5 4.72 -13.02 -12.07
C ALA A 5 5.09 -13.59 -10.71
N VAL A 6 4.32 -13.23 -9.68
CA VAL A 6 4.44 -13.84 -8.35
C VAL A 6 3.10 -14.46 -7.97
N SER A 7 3.17 -15.54 -7.19
CA SER A 7 2.00 -16.19 -6.63
C SER A 7 2.25 -16.49 -5.15
N GLU A 8 1.37 -15.95 -4.31
CA GLU A 8 1.27 -16.18 -2.87
C GLU A 8 -0.21 -16.16 -2.48
N LYS A 9 -0.63 -17.04 -1.55
CA LYS A 9 -2.03 -17.08 -1.07
C LYS A 9 -2.38 -15.90 -0.17
N LYS A 10 -1.37 -15.35 0.51
CA LYS A 10 -1.45 -14.17 1.38
C LYS A 10 -0.23 -13.31 1.10
N PRO A 11 -0.28 -11.99 1.34
CA PRO A 11 0.89 -11.13 1.21
C PRO A 11 2.05 -11.67 2.05
N GLY A 12 3.22 -11.84 1.42
CA GLY A 12 4.42 -12.38 2.04
C GLY A 12 5.70 -11.81 1.45
N ASP A 13 6.77 -12.58 1.48
CA ASP A 13 8.10 -12.13 1.09
C ASP A 13 8.20 -11.77 -0.40
N LYS A 14 7.47 -12.47 -1.29
CA LYS A 14 7.49 -12.12 -2.72
C LYS A 14 6.81 -10.77 -2.95
N TRP A 15 5.68 -10.53 -2.28
CA TRP A 15 5.03 -9.23 -2.34
C TRP A 15 5.94 -8.13 -1.77
N ARG A 16 6.56 -8.35 -0.60
CA ARG A 16 7.46 -7.38 0.03
C ARG A 16 8.64 -7.00 -0.88
N ALA A 17 9.27 -8.00 -1.49
CA ALA A 17 10.40 -7.77 -2.41
C ALA A 17 9.99 -6.94 -3.64
N LEU A 18 8.82 -7.21 -4.21
CA LEU A 18 8.28 -6.40 -5.31
C LEU A 18 7.95 -4.98 -4.86
N PHE A 19 7.27 -4.83 -3.71
CA PHE A 19 6.92 -3.52 -3.18
C PHE A 19 8.18 -2.68 -2.98
N GLN A 20 9.19 -3.18 -2.26
CA GLN A 20 10.45 -2.48 -2.01
C GLN A 20 11.18 -2.09 -3.30
N ARG A 21 11.17 -2.96 -4.31
CA ARG A 21 11.79 -2.69 -5.61
C ARG A 21 11.14 -1.51 -6.34
N HIS A 22 9.82 -1.39 -6.27
CA HIS A 22 9.06 -0.37 -7.02
C HIS A 22 8.71 0.87 -6.19
N TRP A 23 8.75 0.76 -4.85
CA TRP A 23 8.31 1.79 -3.93
C TRP A 23 8.96 3.15 -4.17
N PRO A 24 10.29 3.27 -4.39
CA PRO A 24 10.89 4.59 -4.60
C PRO A 24 10.33 5.36 -5.81
N ALA A 25 9.86 4.67 -6.84
CA ALA A 25 9.22 5.29 -8.00
C ALA A 25 7.76 5.64 -7.69
N TYR A 26 7.02 4.73 -7.06
CA TYR A 26 5.63 4.97 -6.66
C TYR A 26 5.50 6.06 -5.61
N GLU A 27 6.41 6.16 -4.65
CA GLU A 27 6.43 7.22 -3.65
C GLU A 27 6.59 8.59 -4.30
N ARG A 28 7.54 8.76 -5.22
CA ARG A 28 7.72 10.02 -5.96
C ARG A 28 6.48 10.39 -6.76
N TRP A 29 5.87 9.43 -7.42
CA TRP A 29 4.64 9.64 -8.17
C TRP A 29 3.47 9.99 -7.24
N PHE A 30 3.30 9.23 -6.16
CA PHE A 30 2.25 9.44 -5.18
C PHE A 30 2.36 10.80 -4.49
N LEU A 31 3.58 11.28 -4.25
CA LEU A 31 3.83 12.58 -3.64
C LEU A 31 3.96 13.74 -4.65
N SER A 32 3.77 13.50 -5.95
CA SER A 32 3.98 14.51 -7.00
C SER A 32 3.08 15.74 -6.87
N GLU A 33 1.90 15.59 -6.29
CA GLU A 33 0.92 16.67 -6.02
C GLU A 33 0.99 17.17 -4.56
N GLY A 34 1.98 16.71 -3.79
CA GLY A 34 2.13 17.00 -2.36
C GLY A 34 1.32 16.06 -1.45
N ILE A 35 1.80 15.88 -0.23
CA ILE A 35 1.17 15.00 0.77
C ILE A 35 -0.17 15.54 1.27
N GLU A 36 -0.36 16.86 1.24
CA GLU A 36 -1.59 17.54 1.68
C GLU A 36 -2.79 17.23 0.76
N ALA A 37 -2.53 16.88 -0.50
CA ALA A 37 -3.56 16.44 -1.44
C ALA A 37 -3.98 14.97 -1.21
N ARG A 38 -3.29 14.24 -0.33
CA ARG A 38 -3.55 12.83 -0.02
C ARG A 38 -4.29 12.72 1.30
N GLN A 39 -5.22 11.77 1.40
CA GLN A 39 -5.86 11.54 2.69
C GLN A 39 -4.85 11.06 3.72
N THR A 40 -5.23 11.24 4.98
CA THR A 40 -4.47 10.70 6.11
C THR A 40 -4.67 9.19 6.20
N TYR A 41 -3.70 8.51 6.81
CA TYR A 41 -3.83 7.09 7.13
C TYR A 41 -5.17 6.73 7.80
N LEU A 42 -5.61 7.55 8.78
CA LEU A 42 -6.87 7.29 9.50
C LEU A 42 -8.10 7.44 8.61
N ALA A 43 -8.09 8.39 7.67
CA ALA A 43 -9.17 8.56 6.73
C ALA A 43 -9.26 7.38 5.75
N GLY A 44 -8.13 6.94 5.20
CA GLY A 44 -8.04 5.74 4.36
C GLY A 44 -8.50 4.47 5.08
N LEU A 45 -8.07 4.26 6.33
CA LEU A 45 -8.51 3.13 7.14
C LEU A 45 -10.02 3.16 7.44
N ARG A 46 -10.57 4.34 7.75
CA ARG A 46 -12.02 4.49 7.97
C ARG A 46 -12.82 4.18 6.71
N ALA A 47 -12.35 4.65 5.56
CA ALA A 47 -12.97 4.35 4.28
C ALA A 47 -12.94 2.86 3.96
N LEU A 48 -11.81 2.18 4.16
CA LEU A 48 -11.71 0.73 4.02
C LEU A 48 -12.70 0.01 4.94
N LYS A 49 -12.77 0.39 6.22
CA LYS A 49 -13.74 -0.19 7.17
C LYS A 49 -15.20 0.03 6.75
N SER A 50 -15.50 1.18 6.12
CA SER A 50 -16.86 1.53 5.71
C SER A 50 -17.28 0.87 4.40
N HIS A 51 -16.36 0.73 3.44
CA HIS A 51 -16.67 0.31 2.08
C HIS A 51 -16.26 -1.13 1.77
N MET A 52 -15.17 -1.62 2.38
CA MET A 52 -14.59 -2.95 2.14
C MET A 52 -14.00 -3.54 3.44
N PRO A 53 -14.81 -3.78 4.48
CA PRO A 53 -14.34 -4.24 5.79
C PRO A 53 -13.57 -5.58 5.72
N GLU A 54 -13.91 -6.44 4.77
CA GLU A 54 -13.23 -7.73 4.54
C GLU A 54 -11.79 -7.59 4.04
N LEU A 55 -11.42 -6.45 3.46
CA LEU A 55 -10.05 -6.18 3.01
C LEU A 55 -9.16 -5.61 4.11
N VAL A 56 -9.73 -5.14 5.22
CA VAL A 56 -8.98 -4.50 6.31
C VAL A 56 -7.84 -5.39 6.83
N PRO A 57 -8.03 -6.71 7.09
CA PRO A 57 -6.92 -7.56 7.54
C PRO A 57 -5.80 -7.71 6.49
N THR A 58 -6.16 -7.66 5.20
CA THR A 58 -5.18 -7.71 4.11
C THR A 58 -4.41 -6.41 4.02
N TYR A 59 -5.10 -5.28 4.14
CA TYR A 59 -4.48 -3.95 4.18
C TYR A 59 -3.48 -3.83 5.32
N GLU A 60 -3.86 -4.20 6.54
CA GLU A 60 -2.98 -4.14 7.72
C GLU A 60 -1.71 -4.99 7.49
N ALA A 61 -1.86 -6.22 6.98
CA ALA A 61 -0.72 -7.06 6.64
C ALA A 61 0.20 -6.44 5.56
N LEU A 62 -0.36 -5.76 4.56
CA LEU A 62 0.42 -5.07 3.52
C LEU A 62 1.18 -3.87 4.08
N VAL A 63 0.57 -3.10 4.99
CA VAL A 63 1.21 -1.97 5.67
C VAL A 63 2.38 -2.45 6.52
N ASP A 64 2.19 -3.52 7.28
CA ASP A 64 3.25 -4.13 8.08
C ASP A 64 4.39 -4.65 7.19
N LEU A 65 4.05 -5.29 6.06
CA LEU A 65 5.04 -5.77 5.10
C LEU A 65 5.80 -4.64 4.41
N ALA A 66 5.16 -3.50 4.18
CA ALA A 66 5.78 -2.30 3.62
C ALA A 66 6.73 -1.59 4.60
N GLY A 67 6.72 -1.97 5.88
CA GLY A 67 7.56 -1.37 6.94
C GLY A 67 6.84 -0.34 7.81
N GLY A 68 5.50 -0.26 7.75
CA GLY A 68 4.69 0.56 8.66
C GLY A 68 4.75 2.07 8.46
N GLY A 69 5.27 2.55 7.32
CA GLY A 69 5.37 3.98 7.03
C GLY A 69 4.02 4.63 6.70
N ASP A 70 3.78 5.85 7.18
CA ASP A 70 2.54 6.61 6.94
C ASP A 70 2.24 6.78 5.44
N THR A 71 3.23 7.18 4.65
CA THR A 71 3.07 7.35 3.19
C THR A 71 2.70 6.05 2.49
N ALA A 72 3.31 4.93 2.87
CA ALA A 72 3.00 3.62 2.30
C ALA A 72 1.57 3.18 2.66
N ALA A 73 1.14 3.43 3.90
CA ALA A 73 -0.21 3.13 4.33
C ALA A 73 -1.27 3.96 3.61
N ARG A 74 -1.02 5.26 3.39
CA ARG A 74 -1.86 6.12 2.55
C ARG A 74 -1.92 5.62 1.11
N PHE A 75 -0.77 5.28 0.53
CA PHE A 75 -0.71 4.72 -0.82
C PHE A 75 -1.51 3.42 -0.94
N LEU A 76 -1.41 2.51 0.02
CA LEU A 76 -2.09 1.21 -0.04
C LEU A 76 -3.62 1.30 0.11
N SER A 77 -4.13 2.37 0.72
CA SER A 77 -5.57 2.59 0.84
C SER A 77 -6.16 3.36 -0.34
N PHE A 78 -5.38 4.18 -1.05
CA PHE A 78 -5.77 4.96 -2.24
C PHE A 78 -7.04 5.82 -2.10
N TYR A 79 -7.48 6.05 -0.87
CA TYR A 79 -8.62 6.92 -0.56
C TYR A 79 -8.12 8.36 -0.43
#